data_AF-A0A8S8XZR5-F1
#
_entry.id   AF-A0A8S8XZR5-F1
#
_cell.length_a   1.000
_cell.length_b   1.000
_cell.length_c   1.000
_cell.angle_alpha   90.00
_cell.angle_beta   90.00
_cell.angle_gamma   90.00
#
_symmetry.space_group_name_H-M   'P 1'
#
loop_
_entity.id
_entity.type
_entity.pdbx_description
1 polymer ?
#
loop_
_entity_poly.entity_id
_entity_poly.type
_entity_poly.pdbx_seq_one_letter_code
_entity_poly.pdbx_strand_id
1 'polypeptide(L)' 'MILSNDEEIAVKIDRAVFPGSQGGPLMHVIAGKAVCFGEALEPSFREYSSKSC' A
#
# COMPACT_ATOMS: atom_id res chain seq x y z
N MET A 1 2.38 -1.68 -10.85
CA MET A 1 3.52 -0.77 -10.89
C MET A 1 3.75 -0.26 -9.50
N ILE A 2 4.89 -0.65 -8.92
CA ILE A 2 5.31 -0.22 -7.58
C ILE A 2 5.97 1.16 -7.70
N LEU A 3 5.55 2.09 -6.83
CA LEU A 3 6.13 3.43 -6.79
C LEU A 3 7.50 3.36 -6.09
N SER A 4 8.55 3.70 -6.83
CA SER A 4 9.93 3.78 -6.35
C SER A 4 10.61 4.97 -7.02
N ASN A 5 11.56 5.58 -6.33
CA ASN A 5 12.45 6.61 -6.90
C ASN A 5 13.57 6.00 -7.77
N ASP A 6 13.69 4.68 -7.78
CA ASP A 6 14.60 3.88 -8.59
C ASP A 6 13.79 2.94 -9.49
N GLU A 7 13.95 3.10 -10.81
CA GLU A 7 13.22 2.34 -11.81
C GLU A 7 13.66 0.87 -11.88
N GLU A 8 14.93 0.55 -11.65
CA GLU A 8 15.38 -0.84 -11.61
C GLU A 8 14.75 -1.59 -10.45
N ILE A 9 14.65 -0.94 -9.28
CA ILE A 9 13.98 -1.49 -8.10
C ILE A 9 12.49 -1.67 -8.39
N ALA A 10 11.82 -0.68 -8.99
CA ALA A 10 10.40 -0.78 -9.35
C ALA A 10 10.12 -2.02 -10.22
N VAL A 11 10.90 -2.19 -11.30
CA VAL A 11 10.73 -3.30 -12.24
C VAL A 11 11.01 -4.66 -11.59
N LYS A 12 12.07 -4.76 -10.76
CA LYS A 12 12.41 -6.00 -10.04
C LYS A 12 11.28 -6.41 -9.09
N ILE A 13 10.73 -5.47 -8.33
CA ILE A 13 9.65 -5.75 -7.38
C ILE A 13 8.35 -6.09 -8.11
N ASP A 14 7.95 -5.31 -9.12
CA ASP A 14 6.73 -5.59 -9.89
C ASP A 14 6.73 -7.01 -10.46
N ARG A 15 7.86 -7.46 -11.02
CA ARG A 15 8.01 -8.83 -11.56
C ARG A 15 7.98 -9.92 -10.48
N ALA A 16 8.56 -9.64 -9.32
CA ALA A 16 8.54 -10.57 -8.19
C ALA A 16 7.11 -10.73 -7.61
N VAL A 17 6.31 -9.67 -7.64
CA VAL A 17 4.91 -9.71 -7.20
C VAL A 17 4.04 -10.39 -8.26
N PHE A 18 4.10 -9.97 -9.51
CA PHE A 18 3.32 -10.54 -10.62
C PHE A 18 4.21 -10.76 -11.86
N PRO A 19 4.25 -11.97 -12.45
CA PRO A 19 3.50 -13.18 -12.11
C PRO A 19 4.19 -14.04 -11.02
N GLY A 20 5.21 -13.53 -10.34
CA GLY A 20 6.07 -14.35 -9.47
C GLY A 20 5.36 -14.98 -8.26
N SER A 21 4.75 -14.16 -7.40
CA SER A 21 4.16 -14.62 -6.14
C SER A 21 2.64 -14.53 -6.08
N GLN A 22 2.03 -13.63 -6.85
CA GLN A 22 0.60 -13.39 -6.88
C GLN A 22 0.06 -13.52 -8.31
N GLY A 23 -1.21 -13.91 -8.40
CA GLY A 23 -2.00 -13.83 -9.62
C GLY A 23 -2.61 -12.44 -9.81
N GLY A 24 -3.89 -12.37 -10.15
CA GLY A 24 -4.58 -11.09 -10.32
C GLY A 24 -4.70 -10.27 -9.02
N PRO A 25 -4.76 -8.93 -9.11
CA PRO A 25 -4.89 -8.07 -7.95
C PRO A 25 -6.24 -8.23 -7.25
N LEU A 26 -6.23 -8.23 -5.91
CA LEU A 26 -7.46 -8.27 -5.09
C LEU A 26 -8.05 -6.86 -4.95
N MET A 27 -8.78 -6.42 -5.98
CA MET A 27 -9.28 -5.04 -6.08
C MET A 27 -10.14 -4.59 -4.89
N HIS A 28 -10.92 -5.48 -4.28
CA HIS A 28 -11.71 -5.19 -3.09
C HIS A 28 -10.85 -4.85 -1.87
N VAL A 29 -9.71 -5.54 -1.70
CA VAL A 29 -8.74 -5.24 -0.64
C VAL A 29 -8.02 -3.92 -0.93
N ILE A 30 -7.69 -3.65 -2.19
CA ILE A 30 -7.06 -2.39 -2.61
C ILE A 30 -7.99 -1.21 -2.31
N ALA A 31 -9.29 -1.32 -2.62
CA ALA A 31 -10.28 -0.30 -2.30
C ALA A 31 -10.41 -0.06 -0.80
N GLY A 32 -10.49 -1.13 0.01
CA GLY A 32 -10.51 -1.01 1.47
C GLY A 32 -9.28 -0.31 2.03
N LYS A 33 -8.08 -0.66 1.55
CA LYS A 33 -6.83 0.00 1.94
C LYS A 33 -6.80 1.48 1.56
N ALA A 34 -7.35 1.85 0.40
CA ALA A 34 -7.43 3.25 -0.01
C ALA A 34 -8.29 4.09 0.94
N VAL A 35 -9.43 3.55 1.39
CA VAL A 35 -10.27 4.20 2.42
C VAL A 35 -9.51 4.36 3.73
N CYS A 36 -8.86 3.30 4.22
CA CYS A 36 -8.08 3.36 5.45
C CYS A 36 -6.92 4.37 5.36
N PHE A 37 -6.26 4.50 4.21
CA PHE A 37 -5.22 5.51 4.04
C PHE A 37 -5.79 6.93 4.02
N GLY A 38 -7.01 7.13 3.51
CA GLY A 38 -7.73 8.41 3.64
C GLY A 38 -7.98 8.76 5.11
N GLU A 39 -8.54 7.83 5.88
CA GLU A 39 -8.79 8.01 7.31
C GLU A 39 -7.48 8.23 8.10
N ALA A 40 -6.40 7.55 7.72
CA ALA A 40 -5.11 7.68 8.39
C ALA A 40 -4.46 9.07 8.23
N LEU A 41 -4.87 9.84 7.22
CA LEU A 41 -4.39 11.21 6.99
C LEU A 41 -5.17 12.25 7.81
N GLU A 42 -6.29 11.87 8.43
CA GLU A 42 -7.06 12.78 9.28
C GLU A 42 -6.29 13.11 10.59
N PRO A 43 -6.33 14.36 11.09
CA PRO A 43 -5.62 14.74 12.31
C PRO A 43 -6.01 13.90 13.54
N SER A 44 -7.26 13.46 13.61
CA SER A 44 -7.78 12.60 14.67
C SER A 44 -7.07 11.24 14.72
N PHE A 45 -6.64 10.72 13.57
CA PHE A 45 -5.91 9.46 13.49
C PHE A 45 -4.52 9.58 14.14
N ARG A 46 -3.87 10.74 14.03
CA ARG A 46 -2.59 11.01 14.70
C ARG A 46 -2.74 10.98 16.22
N GLU A 47 -3.81 11.58 16.74
CA GLU A 47 -4.11 11.54 18.17
C GLU A 47 -4.41 10.11 18.62
N TYR A 48 -5.24 9.38 17.89
CA TYR A 48 -5.53 7.96 18.13
C TYR A 48 -4.25 7.12 18.16
N SER A 49 -3.39 7.24 17.14
CA SER A 49 -2.15 6.49 17.03
C SER A 49 -1.14 6.82 18.14
N SER A 50 -1.18 8.02 18.71
CA SER A 50 -0.30 8.42 19.81
C SER A 50 -0.71 7.83 21.17
N LYS A 51 -1.99 7.45 21.33
CA LYS A 51 -2.55 6.89 22.57
C LYS A 51 -2.29 5.38 22.73
N SER A 52 -1.66 4.73 21.74
CA SER A 52 -1.40 3.29 21.75
C SER A 52 -0.04 2.89 22.35
N CYS A 53 0.66 3.79 23.04
CA CYS A 53 1.83 3.49 23.87
C CYS A 53 1.43 3.44 25.35
#